data_AF-A0A1Y1S5L2-F1
#
_entry.id   AF-A0A1Y1S5L2-F1
#
_cell.length_a   1.000
_cell.length_b   1.000
_cell.length_c   1.000
_cell.angle_alpha   90.00
_cell.angle_beta   90.00
_cell.angle_gamma   90.00
#
_symmetry.space_group_name_H-M   'P 1'
#
loop_
_entity.id
_entity.type
_entity.pdbx_description
1 polymer ?
#
loop_
_entity_poly.entity_id
_entity_poly.type
_entity_poly.pdbx_seq_one_letter_code
_entity_poly.pdbx_strand_id
1 'polypeptide(L)'
;MSEEIFRRYQGVLQFIETFSHVLSRNPEATSFFRSLGKFEHPIRVRWGTLLRATNFINTYFDHILIFCDQNRSGIKSDSFKLLDIQSRNLDIKDNIKEISDCYGHLPDLIKRVEKRSFSIEEAYDMGSKIKFRNDPINLMGYYTKKFNKNLISEICNNTITGVGNGQIDRLKKCPSTSVEVERSFSMVTKMMAKDRNFDMANFEAYVMIRYNKM
;
A
#
# COMPACT_ATOMS: atom_id res chain seq x y z
N MET A 1 4.37 -8.10 -1.81
CA MET A 1 4.43 -7.90 -0.36
C MET A 1 3.05 -8.08 0.24
N SER A 2 2.17 -7.10 0.14
CA SER A 2 0.82 -7.20 0.71
C SER A 2 -0.09 -8.20 -0.01
N GLU A 3 0.12 -8.48 -1.30
CA GLU A 3 -0.53 -9.60 -1.99
C GLU A 3 -0.26 -10.96 -1.31
N GLU A 4 1.00 -11.22 -0.92
CA GLU A 4 1.36 -12.51 -0.31
C GLU A 4 0.79 -12.68 1.09
N ILE A 5 0.62 -11.57 1.83
CA ILE A 5 -0.16 -11.55 3.07
C ILE A 5 -1.56 -12.08 2.78
N PHE A 6 -2.30 -11.42 1.89
CA PHE A 6 -3.69 -11.80 1.65
C PHE A 6 -3.84 -13.13 0.93
N ARG A 7 -2.83 -13.61 0.18
CA ARG A 7 -2.77 -14.98 -0.36
C ARG A 7 -2.80 -16.03 0.76
N ARG A 8 -2.09 -15.79 1.87
CA ARG A 8 -2.17 -16.65 3.07
C ARG A 8 -3.49 -16.45 3.83
N TYR A 9 -3.92 -15.21 4.00
CA TYR A 9 -5.11 -14.86 4.80
C TYR A 9 -6.36 -14.62 3.92
N GLN A 10 -6.74 -15.61 3.12
CA GLN A 10 -7.87 -15.48 2.19
C GLN A 10 -9.20 -15.17 2.90
N GLY A 11 -9.44 -15.76 4.08
CA GLY A 11 -10.64 -15.47 4.87
C GLY A 11 -10.73 -14.01 5.29
N VAL A 12 -9.59 -13.38 5.62
CA VAL A 12 -9.54 -11.95 5.94
C VAL A 12 -9.77 -11.09 4.70
N LEU A 13 -9.22 -11.48 3.53
CA LEU A 13 -9.49 -10.77 2.28
C LEU A 13 -10.99 -10.78 1.95
N GLN A 14 -11.63 -11.94 2.02
CA GLN A 14 -13.07 -12.08 1.79
C GLN A 14 -13.89 -11.28 2.80
N PHE A 15 -13.47 -11.24 4.07
CA PHE A 15 -14.10 -10.41 5.09
C PHE A 15 -14.04 -8.92 4.73
N ILE A 16 -12.86 -8.42 4.35
CA ILE A 16 -12.67 -7.01 3.97
C ILE A 16 -13.51 -6.65 2.73
N GLU A 17 -13.58 -7.55 1.75
CA GLU A 17 -14.42 -7.38 0.56
C GLU A 17 -15.90 -7.32 0.94
N THR A 18 -16.37 -8.25 1.78
CA THR A 18 -17.75 -8.29 2.27
C THR A 18 -18.11 -7.02 3.05
N PHE A 19 -17.22 -6.59 3.96
CA PHE A 19 -17.36 -5.35 4.70
C PHE A 19 -17.47 -4.15 3.75
N SER A 20 -16.58 -4.06 2.76
CA SER A 20 -16.61 -3.00 1.74
C SER A 20 -17.91 -2.98 0.92
N HIS A 21 -18.43 -4.15 0.58
CA HIS A 21 -19.72 -4.28 -0.11
C HIS A 21 -20.89 -3.78 0.73
N VAL A 22 -20.91 -4.08 2.02
CA VAL A 22 -21.93 -3.57 2.95
C VAL A 22 -21.87 -2.05 3.02
N LEU A 23 -20.69 -1.46 3.19
CA LEU A 23 -20.53 0.00 3.22
C LEU A 23 -21.00 0.65 1.91
N SER A 24 -20.59 0.08 0.77
CA SER A 24 -20.91 0.66 -0.55
C SER A 24 -22.40 0.65 -0.88
N ARG A 25 -23.17 -0.27 -0.29
CA ARG A 25 -24.61 -0.44 -0.54
C ARG A 25 -25.49 0.13 0.57
N ASN A 26 -24.92 0.51 1.70
CA ASN A 26 -25.65 1.02 2.85
C ASN A 26 -25.05 2.36 3.32
N PRO A 27 -25.71 3.49 3.02
CA PRO A 27 -25.26 4.82 3.43
C PRO A 27 -25.16 4.98 4.96
N GLU A 28 -26.07 4.36 5.72
CA GLU A 28 -26.07 4.40 7.19
C GLU A 28 -24.84 3.67 7.74
N ALA A 29 -24.51 2.51 7.18
CA ALA A 29 -23.28 1.78 7.50
C ALA A 29 -22.04 2.64 7.22
N THR A 30 -21.99 3.27 6.04
CA THR A 30 -20.89 4.18 5.70
C THR A 30 -20.78 5.34 6.68
N SER A 31 -21.89 5.96 7.06
CA SER A 31 -21.91 7.05 8.04
C SER A 31 -21.43 6.58 9.41
N PHE A 32 -21.91 5.43 9.87
CA PHE A 32 -21.53 4.82 11.15
C PHE A 32 -20.02 4.60 11.22
N PHE A 33 -19.43 3.87 10.27
CA PHE A 33 -18.00 3.55 10.33
C PHE A 33 -17.09 4.75 10.04
N ARG A 34 -17.52 5.73 9.23
CA ARG A 34 -16.78 6.99 9.06
C ARG A 34 -16.75 7.85 10.33
N SER A 35 -17.76 7.72 11.19
CA SER A 35 -17.79 8.43 12.47
C SER A 35 -16.76 7.91 13.48
N LEU A 36 -16.38 6.63 13.37
CA LEU A 36 -15.36 6.00 14.23
C LEU A 36 -13.94 6.44 13.86
N GLY A 37 -13.69 6.75 12.59
CA GLY A 37 -12.40 7.24 12.15
C GLY A 37 -12.25 7.31 10.64
N LYS A 38 -11.05 7.70 10.21
CA LYS A 38 -10.72 7.78 8.79
C LYS A 38 -10.63 6.39 8.18
N PHE A 39 -11.73 5.98 7.54
CA PHE A 39 -11.80 4.76 6.77
C PHE A 39 -11.56 5.04 5.27
N GLU A 40 -10.62 4.33 4.67
CA GLU A 40 -10.46 4.28 3.21
C GLU A 40 -11.15 3.01 2.69
N HIS A 41 -11.98 3.13 1.66
CA HIS A 41 -12.57 1.95 1.03
C HIS A 41 -11.44 1.06 0.48
N PRO A 42 -11.41 -0.23 0.86
CA PRO A 42 -10.38 -1.14 0.38
C PRO A 42 -10.54 -1.34 -1.13
N ILE A 43 -9.44 -1.19 -1.86
CA ILE A 43 -9.37 -1.47 -3.29
C ILE A 43 -8.52 -2.74 -3.45
N ARG A 44 -9.13 -3.80 -3.99
CA ARG A 44 -8.52 -5.14 -4.09
C ARG A 44 -7.12 -5.12 -4.71
N VAL A 45 -6.93 -4.33 -5.77
CA VAL A 45 -5.66 -4.22 -6.51
C VAL A 45 -4.65 -3.26 -5.87
N ARG A 46 -5.05 -2.47 -4.86
CA ARG A 46 -4.15 -1.56 -4.13
C ARG A 46 -3.91 -2.10 -2.73
N TRP A 47 -2.99 -3.04 -2.64
CA TRP A 47 -2.75 -3.79 -1.42
C TRP A 47 -2.39 -2.95 -0.17
N GLY A 48 -1.82 -1.76 -0.33
CA GLY A 48 -1.63 -0.81 0.77
C GLY A 48 -2.94 -0.30 1.38
N THR A 49 -3.99 -0.14 0.58
CA THR A 49 -5.34 0.22 1.07
C THR A 49 -5.99 -0.93 1.83
N LEU A 50 -5.74 -2.18 1.41
CA LEU A 50 -6.24 -3.37 2.12
C LEU A 50 -5.64 -3.46 3.52
N LEU A 51 -4.33 -3.28 3.67
CA LEU A 51 -3.70 -3.26 5.00
C LEU A 51 -4.21 -2.12 5.88
N ARG A 52 -4.49 -0.93 5.32
CA ARG A 52 -5.14 0.15 6.08
C ARG A 52 -6.55 -0.23 6.53
N ALA A 53 -7.33 -0.87 5.66
CA ALA A 53 -8.63 -1.40 6.04
C ALA A 53 -8.51 -2.48 7.13
N THR A 54 -7.54 -3.38 7.04
CA THR A 54 -7.28 -4.37 8.09
C THR A 54 -6.95 -3.72 9.43
N ASN A 55 -6.10 -2.69 9.46
CA ASN A 55 -5.80 -1.96 10.69
C ASN A 55 -7.03 -1.26 11.28
N PHE A 56 -7.83 -0.63 10.43
CA PHE A 56 -9.08 0.00 10.86
C PHE A 56 -10.04 -1.04 11.44
N ILE A 57 -10.24 -2.16 10.75
CA ILE A 57 -11.10 -3.26 11.19
C ILE A 57 -10.58 -3.85 12.50
N ASN A 58 -9.27 -4.06 12.64
CA ASN A 58 -8.68 -4.55 13.90
C ASN A 58 -8.99 -3.59 15.06
N THR A 59 -8.86 -2.29 14.82
CA THR A 59 -9.12 -1.24 15.83
C THR A 59 -10.60 -1.19 16.25
N TYR A 60 -11.52 -1.35 15.29
CA TYR A 60 -12.96 -1.18 15.50
C TYR A 60 -13.76 -2.48 15.35
N PHE A 61 -13.12 -3.63 15.57
CA PHE A 61 -13.74 -4.93 15.28
C PHE A 61 -15.04 -5.12 16.07
N ASP A 62 -15.03 -4.77 17.35
CA ASP A 62 -16.21 -4.90 18.21
C ASP A 62 -17.35 -3.96 17.78
N HIS A 63 -17.05 -2.82 17.14
CA HIS A 63 -18.07 -1.95 16.56
C HIS A 63 -18.73 -2.55 15.32
N ILE A 64 -18.02 -3.44 14.60
CA ILE A 64 -18.62 -4.22 13.50
C ILE A 64 -19.66 -5.19 14.07
N LEU A 65 -19.36 -5.84 15.20
CA LEU A 65 -20.31 -6.72 15.88
C LEU A 65 -21.56 -5.95 16.34
N ILE A 66 -21.37 -4.80 17.00
CA ILE A 66 -22.47 -3.92 17.43
C ILE A 66 -23.33 -3.50 16.24
N PHE A 67 -22.71 -3.05 15.15
CA PHE A 67 -23.42 -2.68 13.93
C PHE A 67 -24.26 -3.85 13.39
N CYS A 68 -23.67 -5.05 13.31
CA CYS A 68 -24.38 -6.22 12.83
C CYS A 68 -25.55 -6.63 13.75
N ASP A 69 -25.38 -6.57 15.07
CA ASP A 69 -26.45 -6.89 16.03
C ASP A 69 -27.62 -5.89 15.94
N GLN A 70 -27.32 -4.59 15.87
CA GLN A 70 -28.35 -3.54 15.76
C GLN A 70 -29.15 -3.64 14.46
N ASN A 71 -28.54 -4.13 13.39
CA ASN A 71 -29.14 -4.14 12.06
C ASN A 71 -29.62 -5.52 11.59
N ARG A 72 -29.49 -6.57 12.44
CA ARG A 72 -29.78 -7.97 12.07
C ARG A 72 -31.16 -8.17 11.44
N SER A 73 -32.18 -7.49 11.97
CA SER A 73 -33.56 -7.62 11.48
C SER A 73 -33.91 -6.63 10.36
N GLY A 74 -33.13 -5.55 10.19
CA GLY A 74 -33.42 -4.46 9.26
C GLY A 74 -32.79 -4.64 7.88
N ILE A 75 -31.53 -5.07 7.82
CA ILE A 75 -30.79 -5.19 6.54
C ILE A 75 -30.90 -6.61 6.00
N LYS A 76 -31.69 -6.81 4.94
CA LYS A 76 -31.93 -8.14 4.33
C LYS A 76 -30.93 -8.56 3.25
N SER A 77 -29.84 -7.84 3.05
CA SER A 77 -28.87 -8.14 1.99
C SER A 77 -27.98 -9.36 2.33
N ASP A 78 -27.65 -10.17 1.33
CA ASP A 78 -26.81 -11.36 1.55
C ASP A 78 -25.38 -11.00 1.97
N SER A 79 -24.85 -9.88 1.48
CA SER A 79 -23.55 -9.35 1.93
C SER A 79 -23.55 -9.00 3.41
N PHE A 80 -24.67 -8.46 3.93
CA PHE A 80 -24.79 -8.15 5.36
C PHE A 80 -24.91 -9.43 6.20
N LYS A 81 -25.71 -10.42 5.78
CA LYS A 81 -25.78 -11.72 6.46
C LYS A 81 -24.41 -12.39 6.51
N LEU A 82 -23.66 -12.34 5.40
CA LEU A 82 -22.31 -12.88 5.33
C LEU A 82 -21.37 -12.13 6.28
N LEU A 83 -21.44 -10.79 6.34
CA LEU A 83 -20.66 -9.99 7.29
C LEU A 83 -20.97 -10.38 8.74
N ASP A 84 -22.24 -10.53 9.11
CA ASP A 84 -22.70 -10.93 10.45
C ASP A 84 -22.14 -12.31 10.84
N ILE A 85 -22.14 -13.27 9.91
CA ILE A 85 -21.56 -14.60 10.14
C ILE A 85 -20.03 -14.50 10.29
N GLN A 86 -19.36 -13.84 9.35
CA GLN A 86 -17.90 -13.77 9.34
C GLN A 86 -17.34 -12.97 10.52
N SER A 87 -18.02 -11.91 10.98
CA SER A 87 -17.56 -11.11 12.13
C SER A 87 -17.56 -11.90 13.44
N ARG A 88 -18.31 -13.01 13.51
CA ARG A 88 -18.35 -13.93 14.68
C ARG A 88 -17.35 -15.08 14.58
N ASN A 89 -16.64 -15.20 13.48
CA ASN A 89 -15.60 -16.21 13.32
C ASN A 89 -14.32 -15.76 14.06
N LEU A 90 -13.95 -16.50 15.11
CA LEU A 90 -12.75 -16.22 15.91
C LEU A 90 -11.47 -16.27 15.09
N ASP A 91 -11.34 -17.21 14.14
CA ASP A 91 -10.17 -17.31 13.27
C ASP A 91 -9.99 -16.05 12.42
N ILE A 92 -11.09 -15.44 11.94
CA ILE A 92 -11.01 -14.19 11.17
C ILE A 92 -10.51 -13.05 12.07
N LYS A 93 -11.03 -12.96 13.30
CA LYS A 93 -10.59 -11.95 14.29
C LYS A 93 -9.10 -12.11 14.63
N ASP A 94 -8.67 -13.33 14.91
CA ASP A 94 -7.29 -13.64 15.26
C ASP A 94 -6.33 -13.40 14.09
N ASN A 95 -6.73 -13.77 12.87
CA ASN A 95 -5.95 -13.49 11.67
C ASN A 95 -5.86 -11.99 11.36
N ILE A 96 -6.93 -11.22 11.54
CA ILE A 96 -6.91 -9.74 11.40
C ILE A 96 -5.92 -9.15 12.40
N LYS A 97 -5.95 -9.61 13.65
CA LYS A 97 -5.03 -9.18 14.70
C LYS A 97 -3.59 -9.53 14.35
N GLU A 98 -3.32 -10.76 13.89
CA GLU A 98 -1.99 -11.18 13.48
C GLU A 98 -1.44 -10.33 12.32
N ILE A 99 -2.27 -10.06 11.30
CA ILE A 99 -1.88 -9.19 10.18
C ILE A 99 -1.57 -7.78 10.67
N SER A 100 -2.39 -7.21 11.54
CA SER A 100 -2.19 -5.86 12.06
C SER A 100 -0.94 -5.77 12.93
N ASP A 101 -0.74 -6.74 13.83
CA ASP A 101 0.41 -6.79 14.74
C ASP A 101 1.73 -7.05 13.96
N CYS A 102 1.72 -7.86 12.89
CA CYS A 102 2.92 -8.16 12.12
C CYS A 102 3.21 -7.15 11.01
N TYR A 103 2.18 -6.65 10.31
CA TYR A 103 2.32 -5.92 9.04
C TYR A 103 1.61 -4.57 9.03
N GLY A 104 0.95 -4.17 10.12
CA GLY A 104 0.16 -2.95 10.19
C GLY A 104 0.94 -1.65 9.98
N HIS A 105 2.27 -1.67 10.12
CA HIS A 105 3.15 -0.52 9.87
C HIS A 105 3.52 -0.35 8.38
N LEU A 106 3.33 -1.39 7.55
CA LEU A 106 3.71 -1.36 6.13
C LEU A 106 3.03 -0.26 5.30
N PRO A 107 1.74 0.10 5.50
CA PRO A 107 1.11 1.15 4.72
C PRO A 107 1.81 2.51 4.81
N ASP A 108 2.34 2.86 5.99
CA ASP A 108 3.06 4.12 6.18
C ASP A 108 4.42 4.07 5.50
N LEU A 109 5.09 2.91 5.50
CA LEU A 109 6.31 2.69 4.73
C LEU A 109 6.06 2.81 3.23
N ILE A 110 5.01 2.17 2.70
CA ILE A 110 4.61 2.27 1.29
C ILE A 110 4.41 3.74 0.91
N LYS A 111 3.69 4.51 1.74
CA LYS A 111 3.44 5.93 1.49
C LYS A 111 4.73 6.77 1.51
N ARG A 112 5.71 6.42 2.35
CA ARG A 112 7.02 7.09 2.38
C ARG A 112 7.82 6.79 1.12
N VAL A 113 7.80 5.54 0.66
CA VAL A 113 8.47 5.06 -0.56
C VAL A 113 7.88 5.70 -1.83
N GLU A 114 6.60 6.09 -1.81
CA GLU A 114 5.94 6.82 -2.92
C GLU A 114 6.38 8.29 -3.07
N LYS A 115 7.19 8.82 -2.13
CA LYS A 115 7.75 10.17 -2.23
C LYS A 115 8.82 10.23 -3.32
N ARG A 116 8.82 11.33 -4.08
CA ARG A 116 9.72 11.56 -5.22
C ARG A 116 11.19 11.45 -4.85
N SER A 117 11.60 12.08 -3.76
CA SER A 117 13.01 12.13 -3.35
C SER A 117 13.52 10.87 -2.62
N PHE A 118 12.74 9.78 -2.57
CA PHE A 118 13.09 8.63 -1.74
C PHE A 118 14.21 7.80 -2.38
N SER A 119 15.41 7.86 -1.80
CA SER A 119 16.63 7.29 -2.38
C SER A 119 16.82 5.80 -2.06
N ILE A 120 17.72 5.14 -2.79
CA ILE A 120 18.12 3.75 -2.51
C ILE A 120 18.69 3.62 -1.09
N GLU A 121 19.49 4.59 -0.65
CA GLU A 121 20.06 4.61 0.70
C GLU A 121 18.96 4.76 1.78
N GLU A 122 17.99 5.65 1.57
CA GLU A 122 16.85 5.80 2.48
C GLU A 122 15.97 4.54 2.51
N ALA A 123 15.77 3.89 1.36
CA ALA A 123 15.04 2.62 1.26
C ALA A 123 15.77 1.48 1.99
N TYR A 124 17.09 1.44 1.89
CA TYR A 124 17.93 0.46 2.57
C TYR A 124 17.94 0.68 4.09
N ASP A 125 18.15 1.92 4.54
CA ASP A 125 18.10 2.28 5.97
C ASP A 125 16.72 1.98 6.58
N MET A 126 15.65 2.38 5.90
CA MET A 126 14.29 2.08 6.34
C MET A 126 14.03 0.57 6.37
N GLY A 127 14.44 -0.12 5.30
CA GLY A 127 14.27 -1.56 5.14
C GLY A 127 14.98 -2.40 6.18
N SER A 128 16.23 -2.05 6.48
CA SER A 128 17.05 -2.75 7.48
C SER A 128 16.51 -2.59 8.90
N LYS A 129 15.72 -1.54 9.16
CA LYS A 129 15.06 -1.28 10.44
C LYS A 129 13.69 -1.96 10.56
N ILE A 130 13.14 -2.51 9.47
CA ILE A 130 11.86 -3.24 9.53
C ILE A 130 12.06 -4.49 10.39
N LYS A 131 11.23 -4.62 11.43
CA LYS A 131 11.16 -5.81 12.26
C LYS A 131 9.74 -6.35 12.21
N PHE A 132 9.60 -7.53 11.63
CA PHE A 132 8.36 -8.29 11.70
C PHE A 132 8.39 -9.15 12.97
N ARG A 133 7.25 -9.29 13.65
CA ARG A 133 7.15 -10.00 14.93
C ARG A 133 7.25 -11.52 14.76
N ASN A 134 6.23 -12.14 14.15
CA ASN A 134 6.18 -13.58 13.88
C ASN A 134 6.39 -13.93 12.40
N ASP A 135 6.38 -12.93 11.50
CA ASP A 135 6.55 -13.01 10.03
C ASP A 135 6.16 -14.35 9.38
N PRO A 136 4.93 -14.85 9.55
CA PRO A 136 4.52 -16.18 9.07
C PRO A 136 4.57 -16.36 7.54
N ILE A 137 4.71 -15.26 6.78
CA ILE A 137 4.89 -15.30 5.32
C ILE A 137 6.35 -15.18 4.89
N ASN A 138 7.28 -15.04 5.85
CA ASN A 138 8.70 -14.80 5.60
C ASN A 138 8.94 -13.59 4.67
N LEU A 139 8.26 -12.49 4.95
CA LEU A 139 8.40 -11.26 4.20
C LEU A 139 9.80 -10.66 4.33
N MET A 140 10.44 -10.82 5.49
CA MET A 140 11.84 -10.43 5.72
C MET A 140 12.78 -11.19 4.79
N GLY A 141 12.58 -12.50 4.63
CA GLY A 141 13.35 -13.31 3.70
C GLY A 141 13.14 -12.88 2.25
N TYR A 142 11.89 -12.61 1.86
CA TYR A 142 11.59 -12.05 0.53
C TYR A 142 12.31 -10.71 0.29
N TYR A 143 12.29 -9.83 1.29
CA TYR A 143 12.89 -8.51 1.24
C TYR A 143 14.43 -8.59 1.13
N THR A 144 15.04 -9.38 2.00
CA THR A 144 16.49 -9.63 2.01
C THR A 144 16.96 -10.22 0.69
N LYS A 145 16.22 -11.20 0.14
CA LYS A 145 16.51 -11.79 -1.17
C LYS A 145 16.48 -10.75 -2.28
N LYS A 146 15.54 -9.80 -2.25
CA LYS A 146 15.43 -8.73 -3.25
C LYS A 146 16.57 -7.73 -3.14
N PHE A 147 16.97 -7.34 -1.94
CA PHE A 147 18.13 -6.47 -1.74
C PHE A 147 19.43 -7.10 -2.24
N ASN A 148 19.66 -8.37 -1.91
CA ASN A 148 20.88 -9.05 -2.33
C ASN A 148 20.90 -9.28 -3.84
N LYS A 149 19.78 -9.71 -4.44
CA LYS A 149 19.70 -9.92 -5.90
C LYS A 149 20.02 -8.65 -6.70
N ASN A 150 19.66 -7.49 -6.18
CA ASN A 150 19.84 -6.21 -6.87
C ASN A 150 21.08 -5.44 -6.37
N LEU A 151 21.99 -6.10 -5.64
CA LEU A 151 23.22 -5.52 -5.10
C LEU A 151 23.01 -4.29 -4.21
N ILE A 152 21.78 -4.07 -3.70
CA ILE A 152 21.43 -2.88 -2.91
C ILE A 152 22.22 -2.87 -1.59
N SER A 153 22.33 -4.03 -0.95
CA SER A 153 23.13 -4.20 0.26
C SER A 153 24.61 -3.88 0.01
N GLU A 154 25.15 -4.28 -1.14
CA GLU A 154 26.56 -4.06 -1.48
C GLU A 154 26.85 -2.60 -1.83
N ILE A 155 25.94 -1.95 -2.56
CA ILE A 155 25.98 -0.52 -2.86
C ILE A 155 25.93 0.30 -1.57
N CYS A 156 24.99 -0.02 -0.68
CA CYS A 156 24.81 0.75 0.56
C CYS A 156 25.96 0.56 1.55
N ASN A 157 26.52 -0.66 1.62
CA ASN A 157 27.64 -0.99 2.51
C ASN A 157 29.04 -0.76 1.90
N ASN A 158 29.12 -0.23 0.67
CA ASN A 158 30.38 0.01 -0.06
C ASN A 158 31.24 -1.25 -0.26
N THR A 159 30.63 -2.43 -0.43
CA THR A 159 31.36 -3.70 -0.62
C THR A 159 31.47 -4.13 -2.08
N ILE A 160 30.86 -3.38 -3.00
CA ILE A 160 30.92 -3.66 -4.43
C ILE A 160 32.33 -3.40 -4.98
N THR A 161 32.85 -4.35 -5.75
CA THR A 161 34.19 -4.26 -6.36
C THR A 161 34.10 -3.70 -7.79
N GLY A 162 35.15 -3.02 -8.25
CA GLY A 162 35.23 -2.51 -9.63
C GLY A 162 34.41 -1.25 -9.92
N VAL A 163 33.85 -0.59 -8.90
CA VAL A 163 33.09 0.68 -9.01
C VAL A 163 33.78 1.75 -8.16
N GLY A 164 33.97 2.95 -8.70
CA GLY A 164 34.61 4.03 -7.96
C GLY A 164 33.71 4.61 -6.86
N ASN A 165 34.28 5.08 -5.75
CA ASN A 165 33.52 5.64 -4.61
C ASN A 165 32.53 6.73 -5.03
N GLY A 166 32.92 7.63 -5.93
CA GLY A 166 32.02 8.68 -6.44
C GLY A 166 30.85 8.17 -7.29
N GLN A 167 30.97 6.98 -7.88
CA GLN A 167 29.85 6.31 -8.57
C GLN A 167 28.91 5.63 -7.57
N ILE A 168 29.46 5.02 -6.52
CA ILE A 168 28.68 4.42 -5.42
C ILE A 168 27.82 5.48 -4.73
N ASP A 169 28.38 6.66 -4.43
CA ASP A 169 27.64 7.76 -3.80
C ASP A 169 26.49 8.28 -4.69
N ARG A 170 26.67 8.27 -6.01
CA ARG A 170 25.60 8.62 -6.96
C ARG A 170 24.51 7.55 -6.98
N LEU A 171 24.88 6.27 -6.96
CA LEU A 171 23.93 5.15 -6.93
C LEU A 171 23.06 5.17 -5.66
N LYS A 172 23.65 5.44 -4.50
CA LYS A 172 22.92 5.58 -3.22
C LYS A 172 21.82 6.64 -3.28
N LYS A 173 22.07 7.74 -4.01
CA LYS A 173 21.16 8.88 -4.18
C LYS A 173 20.13 8.67 -5.28
N CYS A 174 20.21 7.60 -6.07
CA CYS A 174 19.21 7.30 -7.08
C CYS A 174 17.84 7.03 -6.45
N PRO A 175 16.73 7.38 -7.13
CA PRO A 175 15.38 7.04 -6.67
C PRO A 175 15.21 5.53 -6.49
N SER A 176 14.58 5.12 -5.39
CA SER A 176 14.41 3.70 -5.06
C SER A 176 13.29 3.01 -5.86
N THR A 177 12.44 3.77 -6.56
CA THR A 177 11.33 3.22 -7.34
C THR A 177 11.23 3.84 -8.73
N SER A 178 10.76 3.04 -9.69
CA SER A 178 10.40 3.51 -11.03
C SER A 178 9.07 4.26 -11.07
N VAL A 179 8.41 4.54 -9.93
CA VAL A 179 7.15 5.32 -9.91
C VAL A 179 7.38 6.71 -10.50
N GLU A 180 8.58 7.26 -10.34
CA GLU A 180 9.00 8.47 -11.04
C GLU A 180 9.06 8.29 -12.55
N VAL A 181 9.59 7.16 -13.01
CA VAL A 181 9.71 6.81 -14.42
C VAL A 181 8.32 6.57 -15.03
N GLU A 182 7.41 5.88 -14.34
CA GLU A 182 6.03 5.65 -14.80
C GLU A 182 5.17 6.92 -14.78
N ARG A 183 5.31 7.79 -13.76
CA ARG A 183 4.63 9.11 -13.74
C ARG A 183 5.21 10.04 -14.80
N SER A 184 6.52 10.02 -15.01
CA SER A 184 7.18 10.77 -16.08
C SER A 184 6.78 10.25 -17.45
N PHE A 185 6.72 8.93 -17.65
CA PHE A 185 6.18 8.35 -18.88
C PHE A 185 4.70 8.66 -19.06
N SER A 186 3.88 8.66 -18.02
CA SER A 186 2.48 9.12 -18.11
C SER A 186 2.38 10.60 -18.49
N MET A 187 3.28 11.44 -17.98
CA MET A 187 3.41 12.84 -18.40
C MET A 187 3.87 12.95 -19.86
N VAL A 188 4.86 12.16 -20.28
CA VAL A 188 5.37 12.09 -21.66
C VAL A 188 4.29 11.57 -22.61
N THR A 189 3.49 10.57 -22.23
CA THR A 189 2.33 10.09 -23.00
C THR A 189 1.26 11.18 -23.12
N LYS A 190 1.09 12.04 -22.12
CA LYS A 190 0.25 13.25 -22.22
C LYS A 190 0.90 14.34 -23.09
N MET A 191 2.23 14.43 -23.14
CA MET A 191 2.98 15.32 -24.03
C MET A 191 2.93 14.84 -25.49
N MET A 192 2.90 13.53 -25.72
CA MET A 192 2.82 12.88 -27.04
C MET A 192 1.40 12.43 -27.41
N ALA A 193 0.37 12.95 -26.74
CA ALA A 193 -1.01 12.75 -27.18
C ALA A 193 -1.16 13.34 -28.59
N LYS A 194 -1.75 12.54 -29.49
CA LYS A 194 -1.50 12.57 -30.94
C LYS A 194 -1.63 13.92 -31.65
N ASP A 195 -2.44 14.87 -31.15
CA ASP A 195 -2.70 16.12 -31.86
C ASP A 195 -2.66 17.32 -30.91
N ARG A 196 -1.53 18.05 -30.91
CA ARG A 196 -1.46 19.43 -30.44
C ARG A 196 -0.61 20.25 -31.39
N ASN A 197 -1.19 21.32 -31.96
CA ASN A 197 -0.49 22.29 -32.80
C ASN A 197 0.40 23.19 -31.94
N PHE A 198 1.56 22.67 -31.52
CA PHE A 198 2.60 23.51 -30.92
C PHE A 198 3.50 24.07 -32.01
N ASP A 199 3.68 25.40 -32.00
CA ASP A 199 4.85 25.99 -32.66
C ASP A 199 6.12 25.66 -31.86
N MET A 200 7.25 25.48 -32.55
CA MET A 200 8.53 25.13 -31.91
C MET A 200 8.92 26.11 -30.78
N ALA A 201 8.62 27.39 -30.94
CA ALA A 201 8.87 28.42 -29.92
C ALA A 201 8.06 28.21 -28.62
N ASN A 202 6.87 27.60 -28.73
CA ASN A 202 5.98 27.35 -27.60
C ASN A 202 6.26 26.02 -26.90
N PHE A 203 6.93 25.09 -27.57
CA PHE A 203 7.27 23.79 -27.02
C PHE A 203 8.22 23.91 -25.82
N GLU A 204 9.30 24.70 -25.97
CA GLU A 204 10.28 24.90 -24.90
C GLU A 204 9.66 25.55 -23.67
N ALA A 205 8.85 26.60 -23.84
CA ALA A 205 8.12 27.24 -22.75
C ALA A 205 7.14 26.28 -22.05
N TYR A 206 6.43 25.47 -22.82
CA TYR A 206 5.48 24.48 -22.29
C TYR A 206 6.16 23.40 -21.44
N VAL A 207 7.34 22.93 -21.87
CA VAL A 207 8.17 21.98 -21.12
C VAL A 207 8.70 22.63 -19.83
N MET A 208 9.22 23.86 -19.91
CA MET A 208 9.85 24.55 -18.77
C MET A 208 8.88 24.89 -17.63
N ILE A 209 7.61 25.20 -17.93
CA ILE A 209 6.55 25.44 -16.91
C ILE A 209 6.36 24.21 -16.00
N ARG A 210 6.56 23.00 -16.54
CA ARG A 210 6.33 21.73 -15.84
C ARG A 210 7.62 21.14 -15.26
N TYR A 211 8.79 21.58 -15.73
CA TYR A 211 10.11 21.16 -15.26
C TYR A 211 10.57 21.94 -14.01
N ASN A 212 10.26 23.23 -13.91
CA ASN A 212 10.67 24.11 -12.79
C ASN A 212 9.77 24.03 -11.53
N LYS A 213 8.97 22.98 -11.37
CA LYS A 213 8.33 22.64 -10.09
C LYS A 213 8.91 21.33 -9.55
N MET A 214 10.20 21.38 -9.20
CA MET A 214 10.84 20.45 -8.27
C MET A 214 11.10 21.17 -6.96
#